data_AF-R6YI78-F1
#
_entry.id   AF-R6YI78-F1
#
_cell.length_a   1.000
_cell.length_b   1.000
_cell.length_c   1.000
_cell.angle_alpha   90.00
_cell.angle_beta   90.00
_cell.angle_gamma   90.00
#
_symmetry.space_group_name_H-M   'P 1'
#
loop_
_entity.id
_entity.type
_entity.pdbx_description
1 polymer ?
#
loop_
_entity_poly.entity_id
_entity_poly.type
_entity_poly.pdbx_seq_one_letter_code
_entity_poly.pdbx_strand_id
1 'polypeptide(L)'
;MVSNSHRCLILGNKVLIVIVLSTLLGLLSACTGSDSPYDSVEHFGKENIVRTSLVFDTLRLDAQYTSLSGQWHMKDSLLCFVDEYAVGIKEYDLSGHFMGEHIRQGKGPEEVLAASFISTFDKSTGDFIMQDSNCFIHRFSKDYKKLFSLNQAWFTALSPNYGDVGNKGWSDLYNHPDPEVPEMYEYNFECNRMQAIDSAVIIPTITEHVSYNGYEKRQSKGFWTDSYIFIRFRPEVVESSKVIFGHYPPVYHKRNIPVFSKYDFYAEKNGLAVTFAADPRIFLMDYDGNVTGSFGFSEKGISGKYPETTSFEEYESKCKKMRKEHGYYDRLVKCGDYIFRTCRLDKAAGTILQIYDGNYNLVGRVPVSDGFEVIGEYDDTYYAYDSLDLDSEQFVFLSFKI
;
A
#
# COMPACT_ATOMS: atom_id res chain seq x y z
N MET A 1 42.71 65.46 27.12
CA MET A 1 41.61 64.52 27.41
C MET A 1 40.77 64.33 26.14
N VAL A 2 41.25 63.55 25.18
CA VAL A 2 40.44 63.12 24.01
C VAL A 2 40.92 61.71 23.68
N SER A 3 40.28 60.66 24.22
CA SER A 3 40.69 59.29 23.86
C SER A 3 39.70 58.16 24.20
N ASN A 4 38.45 58.41 24.65
CA ASN A 4 37.58 57.29 25.04
C ASN A 4 36.25 57.18 24.27
N SER A 5 35.81 58.22 23.55
CA SER A 5 34.53 58.20 22.84
C SER A 5 34.59 57.49 21.47
N HIS A 6 35.71 57.60 20.73
CA HIS A 6 35.81 56.99 19.39
C HIS A 6 36.06 55.47 19.41
N ARG A 7 36.67 54.91 20.46
CA ARG A 7 36.88 53.45 20.55
C ARG A 7 35.58 52.69 20.85
N CYS A 8 34.62 53.31 21.55
CA CYS A 8 33.34 52.67 21.90
C CYS A 8 32.40 52.53 20.69
N LEU A 9 32.34 53.54 19.81
CA LEU A 9 31.52 53.49 18.59
C LEU A 9 32.02 52.45 17.56
N ILE A 10 33.34 52.29 17.44
CA ILE A 10 33.93 51.32 16.51
C ILE A 10 33.74 49.88 17.01
N LEU A 11 33.79 49.65 18.33
CA LEU A 11 33.47 48.33 18.90
C LEU A 11 31.99 47.99 18.75
N GLY A 12 31.08 48.94 19.00
CA GLY A 12 29.64 48.76 18.85
C GLY A 12 29.24 48.38 17.42
N ASN A 13 29.80 49.04 16.41
CA ASN A 13 29.52 48.70 15.00
C ASN A 13 30.10 47.34 14.58
N LYS A 14 31.26 46.94 15.09
CA LYS A 14 31.82 45.61 14.80
C LYS A 14 31.02 44.48 15.44
N VAL A 15 30.54 44.67 16.66
CA VAL A 15 29.68 43.70 17.35
C VAL A 15 28.32 43.60 16.65
N LEU A 16 27.74 44.71 16.22
CA LEU A 16 26.47 44.72 15.47
C LEU A 16 26.60 44.02 14.11
N ILE A 17 27.69 44.25 13.36
CA ILE A 17 27.96 43.58 12.08
C ILE A 17 28.14 42.08 12.27
N VAL A 18 28.83 41.64 13.32
CA VAL A 18 29.01 40.22 13.63
C VAL A 18 27.69 39.55 14.00
N ILE A 19 26.84 40.21 14.80
CA ILE A 19 25.51 39.69 15.17
C ILE A 19 24.57 39.62 13.94
N VAL A 20 24.61 40.61 13.06
CA VAL A 20 23.82 40.61 11.81
C VAL A 20 24.32 39.53 10.85
N LEU A 21 25.63 39.33 10.70
CA LEU A 21 26.17 38.24 9.88
C LEU A 21 25.85 36.85 10.47
N SER A 22 25.94 36.66 11.79
CA SER A 22 25.64 35.37 12.41
C SER A 22 24.14 35.05 12.41
N THR A 23 23.26 36.06 12.48
CA THR A 23 21.82 35.87 12.25
C THR A 23 21.49 35.63 10.78
N LEU A 24 22.19 36.28 9.83
CA LEU A 24 22.03 35.97 8.39
C LEU A 24 22.53 34.55 8.05
N LEU A 25 23.65 34.10 8.62
CA LEU A 25 24.15 32.74 8.46
C LEU A 25 23.22 31.71 9.13
N GLY A 26 22.65 32.03 10.30
CA GLY A 26 21.64 31.19 10.95
C GLY A 26 20.33 31.09 10.17
N LEU A 27 19.90 32.19 9.52
CA LEU A 27 18.73 32.21 8.63
C LEU A 27 18.99 31.51 7.30
N LEU A 28 20.22 31.54 6.78
CA LEU A 28 20.60 30.81 5.57
C LEU A 28 20.74 29.29 5.83
N SER A 29 21.17 28.88 7.03
CA SER A 29 21.16 27.47 7.44
C SER A 29 19.77 26.95 7.86
N ALA A 30 18.83 27.83 8.18
CA ALA A 30 17.41 27.47 8.39
C ALA A 30 16.60 27.43 7.06
N CYS A 31 17.23 27.78 5.93
CA CYS A 31 16.66 27.73 4.59
C CYS A 31 17.22 26.60 3.72
N THR A 32 17.77 25.54 4.32
CA THR A 32 17.74 24.22 3.69
C THR A 32 16.36 23.66 3.99
N GLY A 33 15.48 23.62 2.99
CA GLY A 33 14.16 23.00 3.12
C GLY A 33 14.32 21.64 3.77
N SER A 34 13.41 21.26 4.67
CA SER A 34 13.43 19.94 5.29
C SER A 34 13.52 18.90 4.19
N ASP A 35 14.67 18.27 4.02
CA ASP A 35 14.83 17.15 3.09
C ASP A 35 13.78 16.12 3.50
N SER A 36 12.93 15.73 2.54
CA SER A 36 11.90 14.75 2.82
C SER A 36 12.56 13.45 3.31
N PRO A 37 11.94 12.67 4.22
CA PRO A 37 12.49 11.39 4.65
C PRO A 37 12.75 10.42 3.48
N TYR A 38 12.19 10.67 2.31
CA TYR A 38 12.40 9.89 1.08
C TYR A 38 13.60 10.34 0.22
N ASP A 39 14.16 11.53 0.47
CA ASP A 39 15.20 12.13 -0.40
C ASP A 39 16.62 11.76 0.04
N SER A 40 16.81 11.35 1.31
CA SER A 40 18.12 11.09 1.92
C SER A 40 18.45 9.60 2.14
N VAL A 41 17.56 8.70 1.74
CA VAL A 41 17.72 7.26 1.96
C VAL A 41 18.60 6.60 0.90
N GLU A 42 19.32 5.56 1.31
CA GLU A 42 20.13 4.76 0.40
C GLU A 42 19.27 4.11 -0.69
N HIS A 43 19.77 4.08 -1.92
CA HIS A 43 19.14 3.38 -3.04
C HIS A 43 19.91 2.11 -3.36
N PHE A 44 19.29 0.97 -3.11
CA PHE A 44 19.87 -0.36 -3.25
C PHE A 44 19.69 -0.94 -4.66
N GLY A 45 20.55 -1.89 -4.98
CA GLY A 45 20.50 -2.66 -6.22
C GLY A 45 21.05 -1.91 -7.43
N LYS A 46 21.13 -2.64 -8.54
CA LYS A 46 21.53 -2.13 -9.86
C LYS A 46 20.63 -2.71 -10.94
N GLU A 47 20.56 -2.03 -12.08
CA GLU A 47 19.95 -2.61 -13.28
C GLU A 47 20.93 -3.60 -13.93
N ASN A 48 20.54 -4.87 -13.98
CA ASN A 48 21.28 -5.95 -14.65
C ASN A 48 20.29 -6.89 -15.34
N ILE A 49 19.60 -6.39 -16.35
CA ILE A 49 18.56 -7.14 -17.07
C ILE A 49 19.19 -8.33 -17.78
N VAL A 50 18.90 -9.52 -17.28
CA VAL A 50 19.28 -10.80 -17.89
C VAL A 50 18.07 -11.61 -18.36
N ARG A 51 16.85 -11.21 -17.94
CA ARG A 51 15.59 -11.84 -18.36
C ARG A 51 14.66 -10.84 -19.06
N THR A 52 14.34 -11.13 -20.32
CA THR A 52 13.40 -10.33 -21.13
C THR A 52 12.14 -11.11 -21.53
N SER A 53 12.09 -12.40 -21.19
CA SER A 53 10.99 -13.31 -21.48
C SER A 53 10.97 -14.42 -20.43
N LEU A 54 9.80 -15.00 -20.20
CA LEU A 54 9.60 -16.20 -19.40
C LEU A 54 8.87 -17.25 -20.24
N VAL A 55 9.07 -18.52 -19.90
CA VAL A 55 8.26 -19.63 -20.42
C VAL A 55 7.15 -19.86 -19.42
N PHE A 56 5.90 -19.77 -19.89
CA PHE A 56 4.73 -19.98 -19.07
C PHE A 56 4.06 -21.29 -19.45
N ASP A 57 3.71 -22.08 -18.44
CA ASP A 57 2.73 -23.14 -18.55
C ASP A 57 1.37 -22.61 -18.10
N THR A 58 0.30 -22.98 -18.80
CA THR A 58 -1.06 -22.48 -18.50
C THR A 58 -1.84 -23.52 -17.74
N LEU A 59 -2.44 -23.08 -16.63
CA LEU A 59 -3.42 -23.84 -15.87
C LEU A 59 -4.78 -23.12 -15.98
N ARG A 60 -5.83 -23.89 -16.26
CA ARG A 60 -7.21 -23.38 -16.34
C ARG A 60 -8.03 -24.01 -15.22
N LEU A 61 -8.62 -23.18 -14.38
CA LEU A 61 -9.48 -23.59 -13.28
C LEU A 61 -10.92 -23.27 -13.60
N ASP A 62 -11.77 -24.28 -13.44
CA ASP A 62 -13.23 -24.11 -13.51
C ASP A 62 -13.72 -23.28 -12.33
N ALA A 63 -14.48 -22.22 -12.63
CA ALA A 63 -14.98 -21.28 -11.66
C ALA A 63 -16.37 -21.65 -11.11
N GLN A 64 -16.94 -22.83 -11.42
CA GLN A 64 -18.33 -23.20 -11.09
C GLN A 64 -18.73 -23.01 -9.61
N TYR A 65 -17.76 -23.06 -8.69
CA TYR A 65 -17.98 -22.94 -7.24
C TYR A 65 -17.74 -21.53 -6.69
N THR A 66 -17.63 -20.54 -7.57
CA THR A 66 -17.23 -19.17 -7.22
C THR A 66 -18.21 -18.16 -7.79
N SER A 67 -18.20 -16.95 -7.22
CA SER A 67 -18.90 -15.79 -7.79
C SER A 67 -18.13 -15.11 -8.92
N LEU A 68 -17.00 -15.68 -9.34
CA LEU A 68 -16.03 -15.11 -10.29
C LEU A 68 -15.27 -13.86 -9.77
N SER A 69 -15.65 -13.31 -8.62
CA SER A 69 -15.00 -12.15 -7.98
C SER A 69 -14.44 -12.50 -6.62
N GLY A 70 -13.18 -12.15 -6.38
CA GLY A 70 -12.50 -12.52 -5.14
C GLY A 70 -11.00 -12.33 -5.21
N GLN A 71 -10.32 -12.89 -4.21
CA GLN A 71 -8.87 -12.81 -4.05
C GLN A 71 -8.24 -14.19 -4.15
N TRP A 72 -7.22 -14.29 -4.98
CA TRP A 72 -6.38 -15.48 -5.08
C TRP A 72 -5.19 -15.37 -4.13
N HIS A 73 -4.98 -16.43 -3.38
CA HIS A 73 -3.83 -16.63 -2.52
C HIS A 73 -3.20 -17.98 -2.82
N MET A 74 -1.96 -18.15 -2.39
CA MET A 74 -1.30 -19.43 -2.41
C MET A 74 -0.90 -19.82 -0.99
N LYS A 75 -1.18 -21.06 -0.62
CA LYS A 75 -0.83 -21.65 0.67
C LYS A 75 -0.19 -22.99 0.41
N ASP A 76 1.12 -23.07 0.60
CA ASP A 76 1.93 -24.24 0.25
C ASP A 76 1.64 -24.70 -1.20
N SER A 77 1.14 -25.92 -1.37
CA SER A 77 0.79 -26.51 -2.67
C SER A 77 -0.68 -26.30 -3.07
N LEU A 78 -1.36 -25.28 -2.53
CA LEU A 78 -2.78 -25.03 -2.77
C LEU A 78 -3.01 -23.61 -3.29
N LEU A 79 -3.88 -23.52 -4.30
CA LEU A 79 -4.49 -22.27 -4.74
C LEU A 79 -5.76 -22.05 -3.91
N CYS A 80 -5.85 -20.91 -3.25
CA CYS A 80 -6.98 -20.56 -2.40
C CYS A 80 -7.73 -19.37 -2.99
N PHE A 81 -8.99 -19.56 -3.34
CA PHE A 81 -9.89 -18.50 -3.76
C PHE A 81 -10.78 -18.05 -2.61
N VAL A 82 -10.64 -16.79 -2.23
CA VAL A 82 -11.48 -16.14 -1.22
C VAL A 82 -12.52 -15.31 -1.94
N ASP A 83 -13.78 -15.73 -1.83
CA ASP A 83 -14.88 -15.18 -2.62
C ASP A 83 -15.45 -13.89 -2.00
N GLU A 84 -15.70 -12.89 -2.85
CA GLU A 84 -16.18 -11.56 -2.45
C GLU A 84 -17.70 -11.54 -2.20
N TYR A 85 -18.46 -12.41 -2.87
CA TYR A 85 -19.93 -12.42 -2.81
C TYR A 85 -20.50 -13.66 -2.14
N ALA A 86 -19.74 -14.75 -2.05
CA ALA A 86 -20.09 -15.95 -1.31
C ALA A 86 -19.15 -16.13 -0.10
N VAL A 87 -19.70 -16.54 1.04
CA VAL A 87 -18.84 -16.93 2.17
C VAL A 87 -18.06 -18.20 1.81
N GLY A 88 -16.77 -18.20 2.11
CA GLY A 88 -15.95 -19.40 2.11
C GLY A 88 -14.70 -19.29 1.24
N ILE A 89 -13.76 -20.17 1.52
CA ILE A 89 -12.47 -20.30 0.82
C ILE A 89 -12.51 -21.59 0.03
N LYS A 90 -12.30 -21.50 -1.28
CA LYS A 90 -12.26 -22.64 -2.20
C LYS A 90 -10.79 -23.01 -2.42
N GLU A 91 -10.43 -24.25 -2.12
CA GLU A 91 -9.08 -24.75 -2.33
C GLU A 91 -9.01 -25.59 -3.60
N TYR A 92 -7.93 -25.40 -4.35
CA TYR A 92 -7.61 -26.16 -5.54
C TYR A 92 -6.16 -26.65 -5.46
N ASP A 93 -5.89 -27.84 -6.01
CA ASP A 93 -4.52 -28.29 -6.21
C ASP A 93 -3.84 -27.55 -7.38
N LEU A 94 -2.52 -27.73 -7.52
CA LEU A 94 -1.74 -27.11 -8.61
C LEU A 94 -2.00 -27.74 -10.00
N SER A 95 -2.89 -28.73 -10.08
CA SER A 95 -3.44 -29.28 -11.33
C SER A 95 -4.84 -28.71 -11.64
N GLY A 96 -5.36 -27.82 -10.79
CA GLY A 96 -6.66 -27.16 -10.96
C GLY A 96 -7.86 -27.96 -10.44
N HIS A 97 -7.64 -29.08 -9.75
CA HIS A 97 -8.76 -29.84 -9.17
C HIS A 97 -9.26 -29.17 -7.90
N PHE A 98 -10.57 -29.03 -7.79
CA PHE A 98 -11.23 -28.54 -6.58
C PHE A 98 -11.06 -29.54 -5.43
N MET A 99 -10.48 -29.09 -4.34
CA MET A 99 -10.17 -29.88 -3.14
C MET A 99 -11.24 -29.75 -2.05
N GLY A 100 -11.93 -28.62 -2.00
CA GLY A 100 -13.00 -28.38 -1.04
C GLY A 100 -13.22 -26.91 -0.70
N GLU A 101 -14.20 -26.68 0.17
CA GLU A 101 -14.55 -25.37 0.69
C GLU A 101 -14.42 -25.34 2.22
N HIS A 102 -13.86 -24.24 2.73
CA HIS A 102 -13.69 -23.97 4.16
C HIS A 102 -14.38 -22.67 4.55
N ILE A 103 -14.78 -22.57 5.81
CA ILE A 103 -15.57 -21.45 6.38
C ILE A 103 -16.96 -21.38 5.73
N ARG A 104 -18.01 -21.41 6.55
CA ARG A 104 -19.40 -21.41 6.07
C ARG A 104 -20.13 -20.17 6.53
N GLN A 105 -21.19 -19.83 5.78
CA GLN A 105 -22.10 -18.80 6.22
C GLN A 105 -22.97 -19.30 7.38
N GLY A 106 -23.02 -18.53 8.46
CA GLY A 106 -23.90 -18.82 9.59
C GLY A 106 -23.44 -18.23 10.91
N LYS A 107 -23.92 -18.83 12.00
CA LYS A 107 -23.72 -18.36 13.39
C LYS A 107 -23.04 -19.42 14.27
N GLY A 108 -22.63 -20.54 13.70
CA GLY A 108 -21.86 -21.57 14.36
C GLY A 108 -20.46 -21.09 14.77
N PRO A 109 -19.77 -21.86 15.62
CA PRO A 109 -18.47 -21.49 16.16
C PRO A 109 -17.43 -21.20 15.07
N GLU A 110 -17.51 -21.90 13.93
CA GLU A 110 -16.58 -21.76 12.80
C GLU A 110 -17.14 -20.93 11.62
N GLU A 111 -18.33 -20.34 11.77
CA GLU A 111 -19.08 -19.71 10.66
C GLU A 111 -19.04 -18.18 10.70
N VAL A 112 -19.13 -17.52 9.55
CA VAL A 112 -19.20 -16.04 9.47
C VAL A 112 -20.49 -15.60 8.81
N LEU A 113 -20.92 -14.37 9.06
CA LEU A 113 -22.21 -13.89 8.54
C LEU A 113 -22.12 -13.36 7.10
N ALA A 114 -20.95 -12.83 6.73
CA ALA A 114 -20.73 -12.14 5.47
C ALA A 114 -19.45 -12.60 4.77
N ALA A 115 -19.45 -12.42 3.45
CA ALA A 115 -18.32 -12.75 2.58
C ALA A 115 -17.12 -11.86 2.89
N SER A 116 -15.94 -12.34 2.51
CA SER A 116 -14.69 -11.62 2.72
C SER A 116 -14.62 -10.44 1.75
N PHE A 117 -14.37 -9.25 2.28
CA PHE A 117 -14.05 -8.07 1.50
C PHE A 117 -12.55 -8.06 1.14
N ILE A 118 -11.70 -8.28 2.14
CA ILE A 118 -10.24 -8.41 1.97
C ILE A 118 -9.69 -9.47 2.90
N SER A 119 -8.59 -10.10 2.48
CA SER A 119 -8.01 -11.23 3.20
C SER A 119 -6.51 -11.35 3.00
N THR A 120 -5.88 -12.12 3.89
CA THR A 120 -4.46 -12.45 3.83
C THR A 120 -4.18 -13.70 4.67
N PHE A 121 -2.98 -14.26 4.49
CA PHE A 121 -2.41 -15.24 5.40
C PHE A 121 -1.30 -14.59 6.21
N ASP A 122 -1.30 -14.80 7.52
CA ASP A 122 -0.22 -14.35 8.40
C ASP A 122 1.08 -15.09 8.04
N LYS A 123 2.11 -14.34 7.66
CA LYS A 123 3.39 -14.89 7.22
C LYS A 123 4.13 -15.71 8.29
N SER A 124 3.80 -15.49 9.57
CA SER A 124 4.47 -16.12 10.72
C SER A 124 3.73 -17.35 11.23
N THR A 125 2.40 -17.33 11.22
CA THR A 125 1.57 -18.41 11.77
C THR A 125 0.87 -19.27 10.72
N GLY A 126 0.71 -18.76 9.49
CA GLY A 126 -0.14 -19.35 8.45
C GLY A 126 -1.63 -19.20 8.73
N ASP A 127 -2.01 -18.38 9.71
CA ASP A 127 -3.40 -18.11 10.03
C ASP A 127 -4.06 -17.32 8.90
N PHE A 128 -5.29 -17.69 8.57
CA PHE A 128 -6.09 -16.93 7.64
C PHE A 128 -6.78 -15.77 8.37
N ILE A 129 -6.64 -14.56 7.83
CA ILE A 129 -7.29 -13.36 8.37
C ILE A 129 -8.09 -12.72 7.27
N MET A 130 -9.35 -12.39 7.57
CA MET A 130 -10.24 -11.67 6.67
C MET A 130 -10.92 -10.51 7.38
N GLN A 131 -11.20 -9.45 6.62
CA GLN A 131 -12.23 -8.49 6.93
C GLN A 131 -13.46 -8.84 6.09
N ASP A 132 -14.62 -9.01 6.71
CA ASP A 132 -15.89 -9.24 6.00
C ASP A 132 -16.50 -7.93 5.46
N SER A 133 -17.59 -8.04 4.71
CA SER A 133 -18.28 -6.86 4.16
C SER A 133 -18.99 -5.98 5.20
N ASN A 134 -19.07 -6.39 6.47
CA ASN A 134 -19.48 -5.56 7.60
C ASN A 134 -18.29 -4.88 8.29
N CYS A 135 -17.10 -4.97 7.71
CA CYS A 135 -15.83 -4.52 8.28
C CYS A 135 -15.42 -5.25 9.57
N PHE A 136 -15.98 -6.43 9.83
CA PHE A 136 -15.59 -7.28 10.97
C PHE A 136 -14.34 -8.04 10.61
N ILE A 137 -13.44 -8.23 11.58
CA ILE A 137 -12.21 -8.97 11.37
C ILE A 137 -12.35 -10.36 11.98
N HIS A 138 -12.03 -11.38 11.19
CA HIS A 138 -12.02 -12.76 11.61
C HIS A 138 -10.63 -13.36 11.41
N ARG A 139 -10.19 -14.14 12.39
CA ARG A 139 -8.94 -14.90 12.33
C ARG A 139 -9.23 -16.37 12.50
N PHE A 140 -8.69 -17.17 11.60
CA PHE A 140 -8.76 -18.61 11.60
C PHE A 140 -7.35 -19.18 11.61
N SER A 141 -7.18 -20.34 12.23
CA SER A 141 -5.91 -21.06 12.16
C SER A 141 -5.59 -21.45 10.71
N LYS A 142 -4.36 -21.91 10.47
CA LYS A 142 -3.99 -22.57 9.22
C LYS A 142 -4.90 -23.74 8.79
N ASP A 143 -5.65 -24.32 9.72
CA ASP A 143 -6.60 -25.41 9.48
C ASP A 143 -8.06 -24.91 9.50
N TYR A 144 -8.25 -23.60 9.32
CA TYR A 144 -9.53 -22.88 9.29
C TYR A 144 -10.39 -23.02 10.55
N LYS A 145 -9.78 -23.25 11.71
CA LYS A 145 -10.48 -23.14 13.00
C LYS A 145 -10.50 -21.68 13.45
N LYS A 146 -11.66 -21.12 13.68
CA LYS A 146 -11.83 -19.74 14.13
C LYS A 146 -11.14 -19.56 15.48
N LEU A 147 -10.15 -18.66 15.49
CA LEU A 147 -9.40 -18.28 16.68
C LEU A 147 -10.01 -17.05 17.34
N PHE A 148 -10.53 -16.12 16.52
CA PHE A 148 -11.00 -14.82 17.01
C PHE A 148 -11.98 -14.16 16.01
N SER A 149 -12.90 -13.35 16.54
CA SER A 149 -13.71 -12.41 15.75
C SER A 149 -13.83 -11.06 16.46
N LEU A 150 -13.50 -9.99 15.75
CA LEU A 150 -13.91 -8.63 16.07
C LEU A 150 -15.26 -8.36 15.40
N ASN A 151 -16.35 -8.55 16.14
CA ASN A 151 -17.72 -8.40 15.63
C ASN A 151 -18.22 -6.94 15.68
N GLN A 152 -17.33 -6.01 15.32
CA GLN A 152 -17.61 -4.59 15.12
C GLN A 152 -16.64 -4.08 14.07
N ALA A 153 -17.00 -3.01 13.36
CA ALA A 153 -16.11 -2.42 12.38
C ALA A 153 -14.81 -1.96 13.05
N TRP A 154 -13.65 -2.35 12.52
CA TRP A 154 -12.37 -2.12 13.19
C TRP A 154 -12.07 -0.65 13.46
N PHE A 155 -12.51 0.26 12.57
CA PHE A 155 -12.32 1.69 12.74
C PHE A 155 -13.13 2.26 13.91
N THR A 156 -14.25 1.62 14.30
CA THR A 156 -14.99 2.00 15.52
C THR A 156 -14.34 1.45 16.79
N ALA A 157 -13.42 0.50 16.66
CA ALA A 157 -12.65 -0.08 17.75
C ALA A 157 -11.33 0.67 18.02
N LEU A 158 -11.01 1.69 17.22
CA LEU A 158 -9.80 2.50 17.41
C LEU A 158 -9.87 3.38 18.65
N SER A 159 -11.08 3.71 19.11
CA SER A 159 -11.31 4.68 20.18
C SER A 159 -12.56 4.34 21.00
N PRO A 160 -12.50 4.47 22.34
CA PRO A 160 -13.61 4.13 23.22
C PRO A 160 -14.78 5.12 23.09
N ASN A 161 -14.52 6.32 22.55
CA ASN A 161 -15.49 7.39 22.39
C ASN A 161 -15.98 7.53 20.93
N TYR A 162 -15.76 6.52 20.08
CA TYR A 162 -16.23 6.55 18.71
C TYR A 162 -17.75 6.76 18.67
N GLY A 163 -18.19 7.94 18.22
CA GLY A 163 -19.61 8.32 18.20
C GLY A 163 -20.14 9.04 19.45
N ASP A 164 -19.32 9.34 20.47
CA ASP A 164 -19.77 10.19 21.59
C ASP A 164 -19.82 11.66 21.17
N VAL A 165 -21.03 12.10 20.80
CA VAL A 165 -21.36 13.45 20.34
C VAL A 165 -21.28 14.49 21.48
N GLY A 166 -21.12 14.05 22.74
CA GLY A 166 -21.08 14.91 23.92
C GLY A 166 -19.74 15.57 24.22
N ASN A 167 -18.63 15.06 23.66
CA ASN A 167 -17.29 15.56 23.92
C ASN A 167 -16.46 15.60 22.63
N LYS A 168 -16.62 16.66 21.81
CA LYS A 168 -15.64 17.09 20.79
C LYS A 168 -14.99 15.98 19.92
N GLY A 169 -15.68 14.88 19.63
CA GLY A 169 -15.11 13.75 18.89
C GLY A 169 -15.16 13.99 17.39
N TRP A 170 -16.20 13.45 16.72
CA TRP A 170 -16.38 13.62 15.28
C TRP A 170 -16.56 15.11 14.92
N SER A 171 -17.52 15.82 15.51
CA SER A 171 -17.81 17.21 15.12
C SER A 171 -16.61 18.16 15.23
N ASP A 172 -15.62 17.86 16.08
CA ASP A 172 -14.38 18.64 16.14
C ASP A 172 -13.48 18.27 14.96
N LEU A 173 -13.21 16.98 14.73
CA LEU A 173 -12.46 16.48 13.57
C LEU A 173 -13.04 16.96 12.23
N TYR A 174 -14.38 17.06 12.11
CA TYR A 174 -15.04 17.62 10.93
C TYR A 174 -14.62 19.06 10.60
N ASN A 175 -14.50 19.89 11.64
CA ASN A 175 -14.17 21.29 11.49
C ASN A 175 -12.66 21.55 11.58
N HIS A 176 -11.94 20.65 12.24
CA HIS A 176 -10.53 20.71 12.59
C HIS A 176 -9.89 19.34 12.34
N PRO A 177 -9.68 18.96 11.07
CA PRO A 177 -9.07 17.67 10.74
C PRO A 177 -7.65 17.59 11.31
N ASP A 178 -7.33 16.47 11.95
CA ASP A 178 -6.04 16.21 12.59
C ASP A 178 -5.49 14.86 12.14
N PRO A 179 -4.45 14.81 11.28
CA PRO A 179 -3.90 13.56 10.76
C PRO A 179 -3.30 12.66 11.84
N GLU A 180 -3.06 13.15 13.06
CA GLU A 180 -2.57 12.34 14.19
C GLU A 180 -3.68 11.52 14.87
N VAL A 181 -4.94 11.74 14.51
CA VAL A 181 -6.08 11.04 15.08
C VAL A 181 -6.48 9.85 14.20
N PRO A 182 -6.34 8.59 14.66
CA PRO A 182 -6.64 7.38 13.86
C PRO A 182 -8.06 7.33 13.28
N GLU A 183 -9.03 7.95 13.95
CA GLU A 183 -10.43 8.03 13.53
C GLU A 183 -10.65 8.86 12.25
N MET A 184 -9.63 9.62 11.81
CA MET A 184 -9.64 10.30 10.50
C MET A 184 -9.52 9.35 9.31
N TYR A 185 -9.11 8.10 9.58
CA TYR A 185 -8.71 7.15 8.56
C TYR A 185 -9.72 6.04 8.37
N GLU A 186 -9.89 5.67 7.12
CA GLU A 186 -10.70 4.54 6.67
C GLU A 186 -9.88 3.64 5.74
N TYR A 187 -10.49 2.53 5.32
CA TYR A 187 -9.86 1.61 4.40
C TYR A 187 -9.64 2.26 3.02
N ASN A 188 -8.42 2.20 2.50
CA ASN A 188 -8.13 2.69 1.17
C ASN A 188 -8.47 1.65 0.09
N PHE A 189 -9.63 1.82 -0.55
CA PHE A 189 -10.11 0.96 -1.64
C PHE A 189 -9.19 0.88 -2.86
N GLU A 190 -8.33 1.89 -3.08
CA GLU A 190 -7.37 1.86 -4.19
C GLU A 190 -6.23 0.87 -3.94
N CYS A 191 -5.91 0.58 -2.67
CA CYS A 191 -4.98 -0.46 -2.25
C CYS A 191 -5.77 -1.69 -1.78
N ASN A 192 -6.28 -2.49 -2.72
CA ASN A 192 -7.11 -3.65 -2.39
C ASN A 192 -6.31 -4.86 -1.81
N ARG A 193 -5.63 -4.65 -0.66
CA ARG A 193 -4.82 -5.64 0.06
C ARG A 193 -4.80 -5.37 1.55
N MET A 194 -4.62 -6.45 2.31
CA MET A 194 -4.13 -6.41 3.68
C MET A 194 -2.92 -7.34 3.81
N GLN A 195 -2.10 -7.12 4.84
CA GLN A 195 -1.00 -8.02 5.20
C GLN A 195 -1.12 -8.38 6.68
N ALA A 196 -0.62 -9.56 7.04
CA ALA A 196 -0.54 -9.99 8.43
C ALA A 196 0.82 -10.57 8.75
N ILE A 197 1.35 -10.18 9.91
CA ILE A 197 2.62 -10.68 10.42
C ILE A 197 2.64 -10.59 11.94
N ASP A 198 3.14 -11.64 12.60
CA ASP A 198 3.17 -11.76 14.06
C ASP A 198 1.81 -11.48 14.71
N SER A 199 0.72 -11.90 14.06
CA SER A 199 -0.68 -11.69 14.45
C SER A 199 -1.16 -10.23 14.47
N ALA A 200 -0.38 -9.31 13.91
CA ALA A 200 -0.84 -7.95 13.65
C ALA A 200 -1.31 -7.84 12.21
N VAL A 201 -2.45 -7.20 12.00
CA VAL A 201 -2.95 -6.84 10.68
C VAL A 201 -2.41 -5.47 10.30
N ILE A 202 -2.07 -5.30 9.03
CA ILE A 202 -1.68 -4.03 8.42
C ILE A 202 -2.70 -3.73 7.34
N ILE A 203 -3.39 -2.61 7.51
CA ILE A 203 -4.47 -2.17 6.64
C ILE A 203 -4.05 -0.85 5.97
N PRO A 204 -4.18 -0.75 4.64
CA PRO A 204 -3.94 0.50 3.94
C PRO A 204 -5.05 1.50 4.25
N THR A 205 -4.65 2.73 4.55
CA THR A 205 -5.56 3.80 4.96
C THR A 205 -5.55 4.98 4.02
N ILE A 206 -6.67 5.70 4.04
CA ILE A 206 -6.86 7.01 3.40
C ILE A 206 -7.77 7.85 4.30
N THR A 207 -7.86 9.14 4.03
CA THR A 207 -8.87 10.02 4.59
C THR A 207 -9.64 10.69 3.47
N GLU A 208 -10.98 10.55 3.48
CA GLU A 208 -11.88 11.24 2.55
C GLU A 208 -12.50 12.50 3.16
N HIS A 209 -11.86 13.08 4.17
CA HIS A 209 -12.33 14.28 4.84
C HIS A 209 -12.54 15.44 3.85
N VAL A 210 -13.72 16.07 3.88
CA VAL A 210 -14.14 17.09 2.89
C VAL A 210 -13.17 18.27 2.78
N SER A 211 -12.46 18.62 3.85
CA SER A 211 -11.48 19.71 3.88
C SER A 211 -10.02 19.26 3.96
N TYR A 212 -9.77 17.94 3.97
CA TYR A 212 -8.45 17.33 4.11
C TYR A 212 -8.37 16.06 3.27
N ASN A 213 -8.22 16.25 1.96
CA ASN A 213 -8.17 15.16 0.97
C ASN A 213 -7.28 15.53 -0.23
N GLY A 214 -6.95 14.53 -1.05
CA GLY A 214 -6.14 14.71 -2.27
C GLY A 214 -6.91 15.21 -3.50
N TYR A 215 -8.23 15.35 -3.45
CA TYR A 215 -9.04 15.72 -4.62
C TYR A 215 -9.11 17.24 -4.81
N GLU A 216 -9.18 17.99 -3.71
CA GLU A 216 -9.24 19.44 -3.70
C GLU A 216 -7.83 20.05 -3.58
N LYS A 217 -7.31 20.60 -4.69
CA LYS A 217 -5.91 21.07 -4.73
C LYS A 217 -5.56 22.08 -3.63
N ARG A 218 -6.50 22.96 -3.26
CA ARG A 218 -6.29 23.99 -2.22
C ARG A 218 -6.07 23.40 -0.83
N GLN A 219 -6.52 22.16 -0.60
CA GLN A 219 -6.49 21.46 0.68
C GLN A 219 -5.51 20.28 0.68
N SER A 220 -5.10 19.84 -0.51
CA SER A 220 -4.29 18.65 -0.73
C SER A 220 -2.88 18.66 -0.14
N LYS A 221 -2.30 19.83 0.18
CA LYS A 221 -0.90 19.90 0.61
C LYS A 221 -0.65 19.12 1.89
N GLY A 222 -1.40 19.42 2.95
CA GLY A 222 -1.30 18.72 4.24
C GLY A 222 -1.64 17.24 4.07
N PHE A 223 -2.68 16.94 3.29
CA PHE A 223 -3.04 15.55 2.97
C PHE A 223 -1.85 14.75 2.43
N TRP A 224 -1.14 15.26 1.42
CA TRP A 224 0.00 14.51 0.86
C TRP A 224 1.20 14.46 1.80
N THR A 225 1.45 15.49 2.61
CA THR A 225 2.66 15.55 3.45
C THR A 225 2.51 14.82 4.78
N ASP A 226 1.33 14.89 5.39
CA ASP A 226 1.14 14.59 6.81
C ASP A 226 0.19 13.40 7.04
N SER A 227 -0.60 12.97 6.04
CA SER A 227 -1.51 11.82 6.22
C SER A 227 -0.76 10.51 6.30
N TYR A 228 -1.29 9.59 7.11
CA TYR A 228 -0.78 8.23 7.21
C TYR A 228 -1.42 7.30 6.18
N ILE A 229 -0.61 6.43 5.58
CA ILE A 229 -1.05 5.46 4.56
C ILE A 229 -1.28 4.05 5.10
N PHE A 230 -0.88 3.78 6.34
CA PHE A 230 -1.14 2.50 6.99
C PHE A 230 -1.65 2.70 8.41
N ILE A 231 -2.46 1.72 8.82
CA ILE A 231 -2.69 1.41 10.22
C ILE A 231 -2.35 -0.05 10.50
N ARG A 232 -1.72 -0.30 11.64
CA ARG A 232 -1.42 -1.65 12.14
C ARG A 232 -1.98 -1.83 13.54
N PHE A 233 -2.56 -3.00 13.82
CA PHE A 233 -3.03 -3.37 15.16
C PHE A 233 -3.14 -4.89 15.32
N ARG A 234 -3.27 -5.35 16.57
CA ARG A 234 -3.68 -6.72 16.89
C ARG A 234 -5.21 -6.76 17.00
N PRO A 235 -5.91 -7.60 16.22
CA PRO A 235 -7.38 -7.64 16.23
C PRO A 235 -7.99 -7.85 17.63
N GLU A 236 -7.30 -8.59 18.50
CA GLU A 236 -7.76 -8.90 19.86
C GLU A 236 -7.72 -7.69 20.80
N VAL A 237 -6.92 -6.66 20.51
CA VAL A 237 -6.68 -5.48 21.37
C VAL A 237 -6.46 -4.22 20.54
N VAL A 238 -7.39 -3.90 19.64
CA VAL A 238 -7.27 -2.82 18.64
C VAL A 238 -6.82 -1.49 19.26
N GLU A 239 -7.56 -0.97 20.25
CA GLU A 239 -7.32 0.36 20.83
C GLU A 239 -5.90 0.54 21.37
N SER A 240 -5.37 -0.44 22.10
CA SER A 240 -4.07 -0.34 22.77
C SER A 240 -2.89 -0.78 21.91
N SER A 241 -3.15 -1.39 20.74
CA SER A 241 -2.11 -1.87 19.83
C SER A 241 -2.05 -1.12 18.50
N LYS A 242 -2.95 -0.15 18.27
CA LYS A 242 -2.99 0.63 17.03
C LYS A 242 -1.75 1.50 16.86
N VAL A 243 -1.25 1.53 15.62
CA VAL A 243 -0.19 2.42 15.15
C VAL A 243 -0.58 2.89 13.75
N ILE A 244 -0.73 4.20 13.56
CA ILE A 244 -0.80 4.82 12.23
C ILE A 244 0.61 5.19 11.80
N PHE A 245 0.99 4.92 10.56
CA PHE A 245 2.37 5.09 10.13
C PHE A 245 2.53 5.16 8.60
N GLY A 246 3.68 5.69 8.19
CA GLY A 246 4.07 5.87 6.78
C GLY A 246 3.31 7.02 6.11
N HIS A 247 3.97 7.71 5.18
CA HIS A 247 3.39 8.85 4.45
C HIS A 247 3.44 8.62 2.93
N TYR A 248 2.86 9.56 2.18
CA TYR A 248 3.07 9.61 0.74
C TYR A 248 4.48 10.15 0.40
N PRO A 249 5.11 9.69 -0.70
CA PRO A 249 6.42 10.19 -1.14
C PRO A 249 6.33 11.58 -1.80
N PRO A 250 7.47 12.29 -1.96
CA PRO A 250 7.55 13.65 -2.48
C PRO A 250 6.90 13.90 -3.85
N VAL A 251 6.71 12.87 -4.67
CA VAL A 251 6.04 13.01 -5.97
C VAL A 251 4.63 13.60 -5.83
N TYR A 252 3.94 13.27 -4.74
CA TYR A 252 2.60 13.77 -4.43
C TYR A 252 2.62 15.16 -3.78
N HIS A 253 3.69 15.50 -3.04
CA HIS A 253 3.84 16.82 -2.42
C HIS A 253 4.07 17.91 -3.48
N LYS A 254 4.78 17.54 -4.55
CA LYS A 254 5.16 18.43 -5.66
C LYS A 254 4.01 18.64 -6.64
N ARG A 255 3.05 17.72 -6.70
CA ARG A 255 1.96 17.74 -7.66
C ARG A 255 0.72 17.01 -7.13
N ASN A 256 -0.43 17.66 -7.18
CA ASN A 256 -1.70 17.04 -6.78
C ASN A 256 -2.17 16.02 -7.84
N ILE A 257 -1.91 14.74 -7.64
CA ILE A 257 -2.18 13.65 -8.61
C ILE A 257 -2.99 12.48 -8.00
N PRO A 258 -4.16 12.75 -7.39
CA PRO A 258 -4.96 11.73 -6.71
C PRO A 258 -5.33 10.53 -7.59
N VAL A 259 -5.43 10.70 -8.92
CA VAL A 259 -5.68 9.61 -9.88
C VAL A 259 -4.64 8.48 -9.79
N PHE A 260 -3.40 8.82 -9.43
CA PHE A 260 -2.25 7.92 -9.31
C PHE A 260 -1.78 7.81 -7.85
N SER A 261 -2.68 8.01 -6.89
CA SER A 261 -2.40 7.87 -5.45
C SER A 261 -2.45 6.43 -4.95
N LYS A 262 -2.81 5.48 -5.82
CA LYS A 262 -2.74 4.05 -5.56
C LYS A 262 -1.32 3.66 -5.15
N TYR A 263 -1.23 2.73 -4.21
CA TYR A 263 -0.01 2.05 -3.81
C TYR A 263 -0.29 0.55 -3.58
N ASP A 264 0.77 -0.23 -3.47
CA ASP A 264 0.72 -1.64 -3.06
C ASP A 264 1.95 -1.98 -2.21
N PHE A 265 1.85 -3.04 -1.42
CA PHE A 265 2.89 -3.38 -0.44
C PHE A 265 2.97 -4.87 -0.12
N TYR A 266 4.11 -5.27 0.42
CA TYR A 266 4.27 -6.52 1.16
C TYR A 266 4.98 -6.26 2.49
N ALA A 267 4.61 -7.01 3.52
CA ALA A 267 5.20 -6.93 4.84
C ALA A 267 6.27 -8.03 5.05
N GLU A 268 7.31 -7.72 5.80
CA GLU A 268 8.38 -8.62 6.24
C GLU A 268 8.64 -8.41 7.74
N LYS A 269 9.44 -9.28 8.36
CA LYS A 269 9.66 -9.26 9.81
C LYS A 269 10.08 -7.89 10.37
N ASN A 270 10.87 -7.13 9.62
CA ASN A 270 11.47 -5.87 10.08
C ASN A 270 10.79 -4.61 9.52
N GLY A 271 9.71 -4.75 8.75
CA GLY A 271 9.08 -3.62 8.08
C GLY A 271 8.33 -4.05 6.83
N LEU A 272 8.20 -3.14 5.89
CA LEU A 272 7.46 -3.38 4.65
C LEU A 272 8.14 -2.68 3.46
N ALA A 273 7.81 -3.15 2.26
CA ALA A 273 8.16 -2.48 1.03
C ALA A 273 6.90 -1.92 0.37
N VAL A 274 6.93 -0.67 -0.07
CA VAL A 274 5.80 0.04 -0.69
C VAL A 274 6.19 0.51 -2.08
N THR A 275 5.33 0.24 -3.06
CA THR A 275 5.39 0.90 -4.36
C THR A 275 4.23 1.88 -4.49
N PHE A 276 4.49 3.03 -5.12
CA PHE A 276 3.48 4.04 -5.38
C PHE A 276 3.30 4.19 -6.89
N ALA A 277 2.06 4.37 -7.34
CA ALA A 277 1.75 4.38 -8.77
C ALA A 277 2.51 5.45 -9.57
N ALA A 278 2.82 6.58 -8.93
CA ALA A 278 3.53 7.69 -9.55
C ALA A 278 5.05 7.73 -9.29
N ASP A 279 5.61 6.85 -8.44
CA ASP A 279 7.04 6.86 -8.08
C ASP A 279 7.74 5.60 -8.62
N PRO A 280 8.84 5.73 -9.41
CA PRO A 280 9.59 4.58 -9.88
C PRO A 280 10.28 3.79 -8.77
N ARG A 281 10.50 4.38 -7.60
CA ARG A 281 11.14 3.73 -6.46
C ARG A 281 10.14 2.91 -5.67
N ILE A 282 10.65 1.84 -5.06
CA ILE A 282 10.01 1.05 -4.03
C ILE A 282 10.70 1.42 -2.73
N PHE A 283 9.93 1.84 -1.73
CA PHE A 283 10.46 2.31 -0.46
C PHE A 283 10.41 1.20 0.59
N LEU A 284 11.50 1.04 1.33
CA LEU A 284 11.56 0.20 2.51
C LEU A 284 11.20 1.07 3.72
N MET A 285 10.22 0.64 4.51
CA MET A 285 9.75 1.33 5.70
C MET A 285 9.79 0.38 6.89
N ASP A 286 10.19 0.88 8.07
CA ASP A 286 9.96 0.15 9.31
C ASP A 286 8.50 0.31 9.80
N TYR A 287 8.15 -0.36 10.90
CA TYR A 287 6.81 -0.29 11.47
C TYR A 287 6.53 0.99 12.27
N ASP A 288 7.52 1.86 12.43
CA ASP A 288 7.35 3.21 12.98
C ASP A 288 7.13 4.25 11.86
N GLY A 289 7.16 3.81 10.59
CA GLY A 289 6.94 4.66 9.42
C GLY A 289 8.19 5.36 8.89
N ASN A 290 9.38 5.04 9.42
CA ASN A 290 10.63 5.61 8.92
C ASN A 290 10.99 4.94 7.60
N VAL A 291 11.30 5.75 6.59
CA VAL A 291 11.88 5.26 5.33
C VAL A 291 13.34 4.89 5.59
N THR A 292 13.67 3.62 5.46
CA THR A 292 15.01 3.08 5.76
C THR A 292 15.87 2.86 4.51
N GLY A 293 15.25 2.90 3.34
CA GLY A 293 15.91 2.66 2.07
C GLY A 293 14.95 2.72 0.90
N SER A 294 15.51 2.59 -0.30
CA SER A 294 14.73 2.41 -1.51
C SER A 294 15.42 1.47 -2.48
N PHE A 295 14.67 0.91 -3.40
CA PHE A 295 15.17 0.26 -4.61
C PHE A 295 14.18 0.54 -5.74
N GLY A 296 14.28 -0.15 -6.87
CA GLY A 296 13.32 0.03 -7.96
C GLY A 296 13.74 1.07 -8.99
N PHE A 297 13.47 0.77 -10.25
CA PHE A 297 13.94 1.58 -11.38
C PHE A 297 12.77 2.03 -12.24
N SER A 298 12.94 3.18 -12.89
CA SER A 298 11.98 3.70 -13.85
C SER A 298 11.77 2.71 -15.00
N GLU A 299 10.52 2.48 -15.38
CA GLU A 299 10.21 1.63 -16.53
C GLU A 299 10.16 2.43 -17.83
N LYS A 300 10.73 1.87 -18.89
CA LYS A 300 10.67 2.49 -20.21
C LYS A 300 9.23 2.41 -20.72
N GLY A 301 8.65 3.57 -21.01
CA GLY A 301 7.25 3.66 -21.42
C GLY A 301 6.32 4.19 -20.32
N ILE A 302 6.85 4.54 -19.16
CA ILE A 302 6.15 5.37 -18.16
C ILE A 302 6.79 6.76 -18.16
N SER A 303 6.05 7.77 -18.62
CA SER A 303 6.56 9.14 -18.69
C SER A 303 6.69 9.84 -17.32
N GLY A 304 5.91 9.42 -16.33
CA GLY A 304 5.79 10.11 -15.03
C GLY A 304 5.17 11.52 -15.13
N LYS A 305 4.62 11.89 -16.29
CA LYS A 305 4.07 13.22 -16.56
C LYS A 305 2.56 13.23 -16.34
N TYR A 306 2.17 13.12 -15.08
CA TYR A 306 0.76 13.09 -14.68
C TYR A 306 0.16 14.50 -14.67
N PRO A 307 -1.05 14.69 -15.24
CA PRO A 307 -1.80 15.93 -15.10
C PRO A 307 -2.20 16.16 -13.64
N GLU A 308 -2.22 17.42 -13.22
CA GLU A 308 -2.76 17.79 -11.91
C GLU A 308 -4.28 17.67 -11.90
N THR A 309 -4.82 17.27 -10.76
CA THR A 309 -6.25 17.36 -10.44
C THR A 309 -6.48 18.59 -9.58
N THR A 310 -7.53 19.37 -9.90
CA THR A 310 -7.84 20.60 -9.17
C THR A 310 -9.06 20.50 -8.26
N SER A 311 -10.04 19.66 -8.62
CA SER A 311 -11.25 19.41 -7.83
C SER A 311 -11.71 17.95 -7.93
N PHE A 312 -12.65 17.56 -7.06
CA PHE A 312 -13.29 16.25 -7.08
C PHE A 312 -14.05 15.97 -8.39
N GLU A 313 -14.77 16.94 -8.96
CA GLU A 313 -15.51 16.73 -10.22
C GLU A 313 -14.54 16.47 -11.39
N GLU A 314 -13.36 17.08 -11.36
CA GLU A 314 -12.31 16.79 -12.32
C GLU A 314 -11.79 15.36 -12.15
N TYR A 315 -11.58 14.92 -10.91
CA TYR A 315 -11.20 13.54 -10.60
C TYR A 315 -12.22 12.56 -11.17
N GLU A 316 -13.50 12.68 -10.81
CA GLU A 316 -14.55 11.75 -11.24
C GLU A 316 -14.69 11.69 -12.77
N SER A 317 -14.62 12.84 -13.44
CA SER A 317 -14.80 12.91 -14.89
C SER A 317 -13.61 12.40 -15.69
N LYS A 318 -12.38 12.47 -15.14
CA LYS A 318 -11.15 12.16 -15.90
C LYS A 318 -10.39 10.93 -15.42
N CYS A 319 -10.61 10.42 -14.21
CA CYS A 319 -9.79 9.34 -13.61
C CYS A 319 -9.64 8.12 -14.54
N LYS A 320 -10.75 7.61 -15.09
CA LYS A 320 -10.77 6.46 -16.00
C LYS A 320 -10.00 6.72 -17.29
N LYS A 321 -10.08 7.93 -17.83
CA LYS A 321 -9.35 8.32 -19.04
C LYS A 321 -7.85 8.45 -18.74
N MET A 322 -7.51 9.13 -17.66
CA MET A 322 -6.11 9.32 -17.24
C MET A 322 -5.41 7.99 -16.96
N ARG A 323 -6.04 7.03 -16.26
CA ARG A 323 -5.48 5.68 -16.02
C ARG A 323 -5.26 4.86 -17.30
N LYS A 324 -5.96 5.18 -18.40
CA LYS A 324 -5.73 4.57 -19.72
C LYS A 324 -4.60 5.26 -20.49
N GLU A 325 -4.45 6.57 -20.32
CA GLU A 325 -3.50 7.37 -21.10
C GLU A 325 -2.09 7.39 -20.49
N HIS A 326 -1.98 7.29 -19.16
CA HIS A 326 -0.71 7.37 -18.44
C HIS A 326 -0.39 6.06 -17.73
N GLY A 327 0.85 5.62 -17.90
CA GLY A 327 1.40 4.45 -17.26
C GLY A 327 1.74 4.70 -15.80
N TYR A 328 1.77 3.64 -15.00
CA TYR A 328 1.97 3.69 -13.56
C TYR A 328 2.50 2.36 -13.02
N TYR A 329 3.13 2.41 -11.84
CA TYR A 329 3.58 1.22 -11.11
C TYR A 329 2.42 0.61 -10.32
N ASP A 330 2.32 -0.70 -10.28
CA ASP A 330 1.12 -1.38 -9.76
C ASP A 330 1.48 -2.47 -8.75
N ARG A 331 1.11 -3.73 -9.01
CA ARG A 331 1.20 -4.81 -8.01
C ARG A 331 2.63 -5.01 -7.53
N LEU A 332 2.82 -5.17 -6.23
CA LEU A 332 4.12 -5.49 -5.61
C LEU A 332 4.00 -6.73 -4.73
N VAL A 333 4.87 -7.70 -4.94
CA VAL A 333 4.89 -8.93 -4.13
C VAL A 333 6.30 -9.46 -4.00
N LYS A 334 6.66 -9.89 -2.79
CA LYS A 334 7.84 -10.72 -2.56
C LYS A 334 7.40 -12.18 -2.52
N CYS A 335 8.05 -13.00 -3.32
CA CYS A 335 7.78 -14.42 -3.41
C CYS A 335 9.10 -15.16 -3.58
N GLY A 336 9.43 -16.00 -2.60
CA GLY A 336 10.75 -16.60 -2.45
C GLY A 336 11.88 -15.57 -2.42
N ASP A 337 12.88 -15.85 -3.25
CA ASP A 337 14.09 -15.03 -3.39
C ASP A 337 13.90 -13.80 -4.29
N TYR A 338 12.72 -13.64 -4.90
CA TYR A 338 12.45 -12.56 -5.85
C TYR A 338 11.36 -11.60 -5.37
N ILE A 339 11.39 -10.40 -5.92
CA ILE A 339 10.35 -9.39 -5.77
C ILE A 339 9.84 -9.05 -7.16
N PHE A 340 8.53 -9.02 -7.30
CA PHE A 340 7.83 -8.77 -8.55
C PHE A 340 7.07 -7.47 -8.46
N ARG A 341 7.21 -6.62 -9.49
CA ARG A 341 6.40 -5.41 -9.64
C ARG A 341 5.80 -5.32 -11.03
N THR A 342 4.48 -5.17 -11.13
CA THR A 342 3.85 -4.88 -12.43
C THR A 342 3.85 -3.38 -12.72
N CYS A 343 3.97 -3.04 -14.00
CA CYS A 343 4.07 -1.67 -14.50
C CYS A 343 3.16 -1.53 -15.72
N ARG A 344 2.12 -0.69 -15.65
CA ARG A 344 1.31 -0.35 -16.82
C ARG A 344 1.99 0.73 -17.62
N LEU A 345 2.06 0.56 -18.94
CA LEU A 345 2.71 1.51 -19.84
C LEU A 345 1.76 2.62 -20.30
N ASP A 346 2.32 3.77 -20.68
CA ASP A 346 1.58 4.89 -21.25
C ASP A 346 0.72 4.44 -22.45
N LYS A 347 -0.45 5.08 -22.62
CA LYS A 347 -1.38 4.87 -23.74
C LYS A 347 -1.85 3.43 -23.90
N ALA A 348 -1.96 2.69 -22.80
CA ALA A 348 -2.32 1.28 -22.80
C ALA A 348 -1.43 0.42 -23.73
N ALA A 349 -0.13 0.73 -23.78
CA ALA A 349 0.83 -0.01 -24.62
C ALA A 349 1.15 -1.43 -24.09
N GLY A 350 0.60 -1.81 -22.93
CA GLY A 350 0.75 -3.12 -22.30
C GLY A 350 1.20 -3.03 -20.85
N THR A 351 1.47 -4.19 -20.25
CA THR A 351 1.97 -4.34 -18.89
C THR A 351 3.34 -5.04 -18.89
N ILE A 352 4.25 -4.57 -18.05
CA ILE A 352 5.59 -5.15 -17.83
C ILE A 352 5.69 -5.67 -16.40
N LEU A 353 6.18 -6.89 -16.24
CA LEU A 353 6.65 -7.45 -14.99
C LEU A 353 8.12 -7.11 -14.80
N GLN A 354 8.43 -6.32 -13.78
CA GLN A 354 9.79 -6.12 -13.27
C GLN A 354 10.11 -7.19 -12.24
N ILE A 355 11.29 -7.80 -12.36
CA ILE A 355 11.76 -8.87 -11.47
C ILE A 355 13.04 -8.42 -10.78
N TYR A 356 13.03 -8.40 -9.46
CA TYR A 356 14.17 -8.04 -8.63
C TYR A 356 14.68 -9.25 -7.87
N ASP A 357 16.00 -9.41 -7.79
CA ASP A 357 16.63 -10.46 -6.97
C ASP A 357 16.68 -10.09 -5.48
N GLY A 358 17.15 -11.01 -4.64
CA GLY A 358 17.29 -10.80 -3.19
C GLY A 358 18.26 -9.68 -2.78
N ASN A 359 19.07 -9.15 -3.70
CA ASN A 359 19.93 -7.98 -3.50
C ASN A 359 19.32 -6.70 -4.09
N TYR A 360 18.03 -6.74 -4.41
CA TYR A 360 17.27 -5.64 -5.02
C TYR A 360 17.74 -5.23 -6.43
N ASN A 361 18.54 -6.04 -7.11
CA ASN A 361 18.91 -5.76 -8.50
C ASN A 361 17.73 -6.02 -9.41
N LEU A 362 17.44 -5.11 -10.34
CA LEU A 362 16.47 -5.38 -11.39
C LEU A 362 17.09 -6.32 -12.42
N VAL A 363 16.65 -7.57 -12.41
CA VAL A 363 17.20 -8.67 -13.22
C VAL A 363 16.30 -9.07 -14.39
N GLY A 364 15.04 -8.64 -14.39
CA GLY A 364 14.11 -8.97 -15.45
C GLY A 364 13.08 -7.89 -15.77
N ARG A 365 12.70 -7.82 -17.05
CA ARG A 365 11.59 -7.02 -17.61
C ARG A 365 10.84 -7.87 -18.62
N VAL A 366 9.66 -8.35 -18.25
CA VAL A 366 8.92 -9.35 -19.04
C VAL A 366 7.55 -8.79 -19.40
N PRO A 367 7.16 -8.74 -20.69
CA PRO A 367 5.79 -8.41 -21.07
C PRO A 367 4.81 -9.45 -20.52
N VAL A 368 3.75 -8.97 -19.87
CA VAL A 368 2.67 -9.81 -19.31
C VAL A 368 1.31 -9.19 -19.64
N SER A 369 0.25 -9.96 -19.42
CA SER A 369 -1.12 -9.49 -19.58
C SER A 369 -1.48 -8.40 -18.56
N ASP A 370 -2.52 -7.64 -18.88
CA ASP A 370 -3.15 -6.74 -17.90
C ASP A 370 -3.87 -7.57 -16.84
N GLY A 371 -3.55 -7.36 -15.57
CA GLY A 371 -4.14 -8.12 -14.45
C GLY A 371 -3.24 -9.24 -13.92
N PHE A 372 -2.11 -9.51 -14.59
CA PHE A 372 -1.11 -10.46 -14.12
C PHE A 372 -0.67 -10.18 -12.67
N GLU A 373 -0.80 -11.17 -11.80
CA GLU A 373 -0.45 -11.09 -10.39
C GLU A 373 0.22 -12.38 -9.93
N VAL A 374 1.49 -12.30 -9.51
CA VAL A 374 2.18 -13.42 -8.86
C VAL A 374 1.58 -13.62 -7.48
N ILE A 375 1.08 -14.83 -7.21
CA ILE A 375 0.34 -15.15 -5.97
C ILE A 375 1.13 -16.05 -5.03
N GLY A 376 2.16 -16.74 -5.51
CA GLY A 376 2.99 -17.59 -4.68
C GLY A 376 3.99 -18.45 -5.44
N GLU A 377 4.69 -19.29 -4.69
CA GLU A 377 5.72 -20.20 -5.18
C GLU A 377 5.59 -21.53 -4.44
N TYR A 378 5.82 -22.62 -5.17
CA TYR A 378 5.97 -23.96 -4.62
C TYR A 378 6.94 -24.76 -5.47
N ASP A 379 7.89 -25.44 -4.83
CA ASP A 379 8.89 -26.30 -5.49
C ASP A 379 9.61 -25.61 -6.68
N ASP A 380 10.23 -24.45 -6.38
CA ASP A 380 10.96 -23.59 -7.32
C ASP A 380 10.13 -23.17 -8.56
N THR A 381 8.81 -23.14 -8.42
CA THR A 381 7.86 -22.76 -9.47
C THR A 381 6.97 -21.64 -8.97
N TYR A 382 6.95 -20.52 -9.69
CA TYR A 382 6.09 -19.38 -9.39
C TYR A 382 4.73 -19.56 -10.06
N TYR A 383 3.68 -19.13 -9.38
CA TYR A 383 2.30 -19.17 -9.86
C TYR A 383 1.74 -17.75 -9.90
N ALA A 384 1.07 -17.42 -11.00
CA ALA A 384 0.43 -16.14 -11.21
C ALA A 384 -0.99 -16.31 -11.72
N TYR A 385 -1.89 -15.51 -11.16
CA TYR A 385 -3.19 -15.26 -11.78
C TYR A 385 -2.99 -14.36 -13.00
N ASP A 386 -3.61 -14.71 -14.13
CA ASP A 386 -3.50 -13.97 -15.38
C ASP A 386 -4.81 -13.27 -15.73
N SER A 387 -5.90 -14.03 -15.84
CA SER A 387 -7.17 -13.51 -16.31
C SER A 387 -8.36 -14.40 -15.94
N LEU A 388 -9.57 -13.88 -16.14
CA LEU A 388 -10.82 -14.61 -16.09
C LEU A 388 -11.43 -14.63 -17.49
N ASP A 389 -11.65 -15.82 -18.03
CA ASP A 389 -12.40 -16.04 -19.25
C ASP A 389 -13.90 -16.15 -18.91
N LEU A 390 -14.65 -15.09 -19.20
CA LEU A 390 -16.08 -14.99 -18.87
C LEU A 390 -16.96 -15.89 -19.76
N ASP A 391 -16.50 -16.25 -20.96
CA ASP A 391 -17.30 -17.07 -21.87
C ASP A 391 -17.26 -18.54 -21.45
N SER A 392 -16.12 -18.99 -20.93
CA SER A 392 -15.95 -20.36 -20.42
C SER A 392 -16.04 -20.48 -18.90
N GLU A 393 -16.20 -19.36 -18.18
CA GLU A 393 -16.17 -19.28 -16.71
C GLU A 393 -14.92 -19.96 -16.13
N GLN A 394 -13.74 -19.62 -16.68
CA GLN A 394 -12.46 -20.20 -16.27
C GLN A 394 -11.47 -19.14 -15.80
N PHE A 395 -10.87 -19.36 -14.64
CA PHE A 395 -9.69 -18.61 -14.23
C PHE A 395 -8.46 -19.17 -14.95
N VAL A 396 -7.64 -18.28 -15.50
CA VAL A 396 -6.38 -18.60 -16.18
C VAL A 396 -5.23 -18.26 -15.26
N PHE A 397 -4.38 -19.26 -15.03
CA PHE A 397 -3.15 -19.16 -14.27
C PHE A 397 -1.97 -19.48 -15.16
N LEU A 398 -0.85 -18.84 -14.84
CA LEU A 398 0.43 -19.10 -15.46
C LEU A 398 1.41 -19.56 -14.39
N SER A 399 2.13 -20.64 -14.66
CA SER A 399 3.29 -21.03 -13.87
C SER A 399 4.58 -20.81 -14.66
N PHE A 400 5.65 -20.47 -13.95
CA PHE A 400 6.95 -20.18 -14.58
C PHE A 400 8.10 -20.39 -13.62
N LYS A 401 9.31 -20.51 -14.18
CA LYS A 401 10.57 -20.58 -13.44
C LYS A 401 11.46 -19.40 -13.81
N ILE A 402 12.35 -19.04 -12.90
CA ILE A 402 13.28 -17.92 -13.06
C ILE A 402 14.68 -18.43 -13.28
#